data_AF-A0A9W7ZUB3-F1
#
_entry.id   AF-A0A9W7ZUB3-F1
#
_cell.length_a   1.000
_cell.length_b   1.000
_cell.length_c   1.000
_cell.angle_alpha   90.00
_cell.angle_beta   90.00
_cell.angle_gamma   90.00
#
_symmetry.space_group_name_H-M   'P 1'
#
loop_
_entity.id
_entity.type
_entity.pdbx_description
1 polymer ?
#
loop_
_entity_poly.entity_id
_entity_poly.type
_entity_poly.pdbx_seq_one_letter_code
_entity_poly.pdbx_strand_id
1 'polypeptide(L)'
;MVAPVLQLSPEQAYALTAAHAVLFVGSLYVGRRTDLPRDHPRVIQARIGRVLGAIALSVVLTAWVAHQYRAHSDWTGAATFRALLHQGGFTNHNWSVALAWGLGSILTLFAGPLYVDYLAVRHQPRWPIVVARHWAEDLSTLVGWRNLVLAPLFEEAVFRGLVVPLWLNAGLSLPITVFASPVIFGLSKSRATIGIVGAG
;
A
#
# COMPACT_ATOMS: atom_id res chain seq x y z
N MET A 1 -3.43 14.41 -19.83
CA MET A 1 -3.82 12.99 -19.96
C MET A 1 -2.54 12.18 -20.07
N VAL A 2 -2.37 11.15 -19.25
CA VAL A 2 -1.25 10.21 -19.39
C VAL A 2 -1.52 9.33 -20.60
N ALA A 3 -0.54 9.16 -21.49
CA ALA A 3 -0.71 8.28 -22.64
C ALA A 3 -0.94 6.83 -22.17
N PRO A 4 -1.95 6.11 -22.72
CA PRO A 4 -2.21 4.74 -22.32
C PRO A 4 -1.06 3.83 -22.77
N VAL A 5 -0.50 3.12 -21.79
CA VAL A 5 0.54 2.10 -21.95
C VAL A 5 -0.10 0.73 -22.23
N LEU A 6 -1.30 0.49 -21.69
CA LEU A 6 -2.10 -0.72 -21.91
C LEU A 6 -3.45 -0.38 -22.53
N GLN A 7 -3.97 -1.29 -23.35
CA GLN A 7 -5.35 -1.26 -23.82
C GLN A 7 -6.19 -2.19 -22.94
N LEU A 8 -6.76 -1.63 -21.88
CA LEU A 8 -7.63 -2.35 -20.94
C LEU A 8 -9.04 -1.78 -20.96
N SER A 9 -10.03 -2.67 -20.89
CA SER A 9 -11.40 -2.27 -20.54
C SER A 9 -11.53 -2.02 -19.02
N PRO A 10 -12.49 -1.18 -18.59
CA PRO A 10 -12.75 -0.96 -17.16
C PRO A 10 -13.05 -2.26 -16.39
N GLU A 11 -13.77 -3.19 -17.01
CA GLU A 11 -14.11 -4.49 -16.41
C GLU A 11 -12.86 -5.32 -16.11
N GLN A 12 -11.91 -5.38 -17.05
CA GLN A 12 -10.63 -6.06 -16.86
C GLN A 12 -9.81 -5.41 -15.74
N ALA A 13 -9.79 -4.08 -15.67
CA ALA A 13 -9.07 -3.36 -14.62
C ALA A 13 -9.67 -3.63 -13.23
N TYR A 14 -11.00 -3.68 -13.10
CA TYR A 14 -11.65 -4.06 -11.84
C TYR A 14 -11.38 -5.51 -11.46
N ALA A 15 -11.43 -6.45 -12.41
CA ALA A 15 -11.14 -7.85 -12.17
C ALA A 15 -9.69 -8.05 -11.68
N LEU A 16 -8.72 -7.39 -12.33
CA LEU A 16 -7.31 -7.43 -11.91
C LEU A 16 -7.12 -6.80 -10.53
N THR A 17 -7.78 -5.66 -10.27
CA THR A 17 -7.75 -5.02 -8.95
C THR A 17 -8.26 -5.95 -7.85
N ALA A 18 -9.39 -6.64 -8.11
CA ALA A 18 -9.95 -7.61 -7.18
C ALA A 18 -8.96 -8.78 -6.95
N ALA A 19 -8.32 -9.28 -8.00
CA ALA A 19 -7.29 -10.32 -7.87
C ALA A 19 -6.10 -9.85 -7.02
N HIS A 20 -5.57 -8.66 -7.25
CA HIS A 20 -4.49 -8.07 -6.43
C HIS A 20 -4.91 -7.89 -4.97
N ALA A 21 -6.11 -7.38 -4.72
CA ALA A 21 -6.65 -7.21 -3.37
C ALA A 21 -6.82 -8.56 -2.66
N VAL A 22 -7.36 -9.58 -3.34
CA VAL A 22 -7.54 -10.93 -2.78
C VAL A 22 -6.21 -11.61 -2.50
N LEU A 23 -5.22 -11.51 -3.40
CA LEU A 23 -3.88 -12.05 -3.17
C LEU A 23 -3.23 -11.39 -1.95
N PHE A 24 -3.30 -10.06 -1.86
CA PHE A 24 -2.73 -9.31 -0.75
C PHE A 24 -3.42 -9.65 0.58
N VAL A 25 -4.75 -9.52 0.66
CA VAL A 25 -5.51 -9.79 1.89
C VAL A 25 -5.44 -11.27 2.25
N GLY A 26 -5.60 -12.18 1.29
CA GLY A 26 -5.51 -13.63 1.49
C GLY A 26 -4.18 -14.06 2.11
N SER A 27 -3.07 -13.43 1.71
CA SER A 27 -1.75 -13.72 2.29
C SER A 27 -1.66 -13.50 3.80
N LEU A 28 -2.51 -12.63 4.36
CA LEU A 28 -2.59 -12.35 5.79
C LEU A 28 -3.26 -13.47 6.59
N TYR A 29 -4.04 -14.33 5.93
CA TYR A 29 -4.86 -15.39 6.54
C TYR A 29 -4.30 -16.80 6.30
N VAL A 30 -3.68 -17.05 5.14
CA VAL A 30 -3.15 -18.38 4.77
C VAL A 30 -2.03 -18.80 5.72
N GLY A 31 -2.16 -19.92 6.44
CA GLY A 31 -1.09 -20.45 7.30
C GLY A 31 -0.96 -19.72 8.65
N ARG A 32 -2.07 -19.23 9.21
CA ARG A 32 -2.11 -18.62 10.53
C ARG A 32 -1.77 -19.68 11.61
N ARG A 33 -0.63 -19.48 12.27
CA ARG A 33 -0.22 -20.25 13.45
C ARG A 33 -1.07 -19.88 14.65
N THR A 34 -1.79 -20.84 15.22
CA THR A 34 -2.62 -20.70 16.43
C THR A 34 -1.88 -21.13 17.70
N ASP A 35 -0.73 -21.76 17.54
CA ASP A 35 0.14 -22.28 18.59
C ASP A 35 1.01 -21.22 19.27
N LEU A 36 1.20 -20.05 18.64
CA LEU A 36 2.05 -18.97 19.13
C LEU A 36 1.26 -17.66 19.28
N PRO A 37 1.63 -16.81 20.27
CA PRO A 37 1.09 -15.46 20.38
C PRO A 37 1.28 -14.66 19.08
N ARG A 38 0.31 -13.80 18.75
CA ARG A 38 0.29 -13.01 17.52
C ARG A 38 1.56 -12.18 17.29
N ASP A 39 2.13 -11.65 18.36
CA ASP A 39 3.30 -10.77 18.32
C ASP A 39 4.63 -11.53 18.50
N HIS A 40 4.59 -12.87 18.49
CA HIS A 40 5.80 -13.67 18.49
C HIS A 40 6.60 -13.43 17.19
N PRO A 41 7.93 -13.21 17.26
CA PRO A 41 8.73 -12.80 16.10
C PRO A 41 8.65 -13.75 14.91
N ARG A 42 8.59 -15.07 15.17
CA ARG A 42 8.41 -16.10 14.12
C ARG A 42 7.09 -15.96 13.36
N VAL A 43 6.00 -15.56 14.05
CA VAL A 43 4.68 -15.35 13.41
C VAL A 43 4.72 -14.12 12.53
N ILE A 44 5.40 -13.07 12.98
CA ILE A 44 5.59 -11.83 12.21
C ILE A 44 6.44 -12.07 10.97
N GLN A 45 7.59 -12.73 11.10
CA GLN A 45 8.47 -13.05 9.95
C GLN A 45 7.76 -13.93 8.92
N ALA A 46 7.04 -14.97 9.37
CA ALA A 46 6.26 -15.81 8.46
C ALA A 46 5.12 -15.05 7.76
N ARG A 47 4.50 -14.07 8.43
CA ARG A 47 3.52 -13.18 7.81
C ARG A 47 4.17 -12.29 6.75
N ILE A 48 5.30 -11.66 7.07
CA ILE A 48 6.05 -10.82 6.12
C ILE A 48 6.42 -11.64 4.88
N GLY A 49 6.94 -12.86 5.04
CA GLY A 49 7.28 -13.73 3.91
C GLY A 49 6.09 -14.06 3.01
N ARG A 50 4.92 -14.35 3.57
CA ARG A 50 3.68 -14.60 2.80
C ARG A 50 3.22 -13.36 2.03
N VAL A 51 3.25 -12.19 2.67
CA VAL A 51 2.88 -10.93 2.03
C VAL A 51 3.84 -10.61 0.90
N LEU A 52 5.15 -10.77 1.10
CA LEU A 52 6.16 -10.59 0.05
C LEU A 52 5.92 -11.55 -1.13
N GLY A 53 5.60 -12.82 -0.86
CA GLY A 53 5.22 -13.78 -1.89
C GLY A 53 3.98 -13.35 -2.68
N ALA A 54 2.96 -12.81 -2.01
CA ALA A 54 1.75 -12.30 -2.66
C ALA A 54 2.02 -11.04 -3.49
N ILE A 55 2.91 -10.15 -3.04
CA ILE A 55 3.37 -8.99 -3.81
C ILE A 55 4.15 -9.45 -5.04
N ALA A 56 5.07 -10.40 -4.89
CA ALA A 56 5.83 -10.95 -6.01
C ALA A 56 4.90 -11.58 -7.05
N LEU A 57 3.92 -12.36 -6.62
CA LEU A 57 2.90 -12.93 -7.51
C LEU A 57 2.06 -11.86 -8.20
N SER A 58 1.68 -10.81 -7.46
CA SER A 58 0.96 -9.65 -8.00
C SER A 58 1.75 -8.90 -9.07
N VAL A 59 3.06 -8.73 -8.86
CA VAL A 59 3.99 -8.14 -9.83
C VAL A 59 4.10 -9.01 -11.08
N VAL A 60 4.26 -10.32 -10.92
CA VAL A 60 4.30 -11.28 -12.05
C VAL A 60 3.00 -11.25 -12.84
N LEU A 61 1.85 -11.23 -12.17
CA LEU A 61 0.54 -11.12 -12.81
C LEU A 61 0.44 -9.82 -13.63
N THR A 62 0.82 -8.68 -13.05
CA THR A 62 0.79 -7.40 -13.75
C THR A 62 1.77 -7.35 -14.93
N ALA A 63 2.97 -7.92 -14.78
CA ALA A 63 3.94 -8.01 -15.87
C ALA A 63 3.43 -8.92 -17.01
N TRP A 64 2.77 -10.02 -16.68
CA TRP A 64 2.12 -10.90 -17.66
C TRP A 64 1.00 -10.17 -18.41
N VAL A 65 0.09 -9.48 -17.70
CA VAL A 65 -0.94 -8.65 -18.33
C VAL A 65 -0.33 -7.55 -19.20
N ALA A 66 0.73 -6.91 -18.71
CA ALA A 66 1.42 -5.85 -19.46
C ALA A 66 2.02 -6.36 -20.78
N HIS A 67 2.46 -7.62 -20.82
CA HIS A 67 2.92 -8.26 -22.03
C HIS A 67 1.77 -8.54 -23.01
N GLN A 68 0.61 -8.98 -22.52
CA GLN A 68 -0.54 -9.36 -23.35
C GLN A 68 -1.31 -8.15 -23.92
N TYR A 69 -1.54 -7.12 -23.10
CA TYR A 69 -2.41 -5.97 -23.43
C TYR A 69 -1.64 -4.70 -23.77
N ARG A 70 -0.40 -4.83 -24.24
CA ARG A 70 0.46 -3.70 -24.60
C ARG A 70 -0.18 -2.87 -25.73
N ALA A 71 -0.28 -1.56 -25.52
CA ALA A 71 -0.85 -0.65 -26.52
C ALA A 71 0.12 -0.38 -27.69
N HIS A 72 1.42 -0.52 -27.44
CA HIS A 72 2.48 -0.23 -28.41
C HIS A 72 3.19 -1.54 -28.79
N SER A 73 3.02 -1.98 -30.04
CA SER A 73 3.61 -3.22 -30.58
C SER A 73 5.15 -3.21 -30.60
N ASP A 74 5.76 -2.05 -30.48
CA ASP A 74 7.21 -1.86 -30.57
C ASP A 74 7.90 -1.92 -29.19
N TRP A 75 7.10 -1.88 -28.11
CA TRP A 75 7.63 -1.91 -26.75
C TRP A 75 7.82 -3.34 -26.26
N THR A 76 8.98 -3.60 -25.64
CA THR A 76 9.23 -4.85 -24.93
C THR A 76 8.40 -4.89 -23.65
N GLY A 77 8.04 -6.09 -23.17
CA GLY A 77 7.27 -6.23 -21.92
C GLY A 77 7.91 -5.53 -20.72
N ALA A 78 9.25 -5.49 -20.66
CA ALA A 78 10.00 -4.75 -19.64
C ALA A 78 9.84 -3.23 -19.75
N ALA A 79 9.84 -2.68 -20.97
CA ALA A 79 9.61 -1.24 -21.19
C ALA A 79 8.19 -0.85 -20.78
N THR A 80 7.19 -1.67 -21.14
CA THR A 80 5.79 -1.50 -20.72
C THR A 80 5.66 -1.54 -19.21
N PHE A 81 6.27 -2.53 -18.55
CA PHE A 81 6.22 -2.63 -17.08
C PHE A 81 6.90 -1.44 -16.39
N ARG A 82 8.05 -0.97 -16.91
CA ARG A 82 8.70 0.24 -16.39
C ARG A 82 7.79 1.47 -16.51
N ALA A 83 7.08 1.60 -17.62
CA ALA A 83 6.12 2.70 -17.80
C ALA A 83 4.94 2.60 -16.82
N LEU A 84 4.45 1.40 -16.50
CA LEU A 84 3.45 1.20 -15.44
C LEU A 84 3.98 1.61 -14.06
N LEU A 85 5.22 1.25 -13.72
CA LEU A 85 5.84 1.69 -12.46
C LEU A 85 5.93 3.22 -12.39
N HIS A 86 6.29 3.87 -13.49
CA HIS A 86 6.29 5.33 -13.57
C HIS A 86 4.88 5.93 -13.33
N GLN A 87 3.84 5.33 -13.89
CA GLN A 87 2.46 5.74 -13.65
C GLN A 87 2.00 5.51 -12.20
N GLY A 88 2.54 4.49 -11.53
CA GLY A 88 2.31 4.22 -10.10
C GLY A 88 3.04 5.21 -9.18
N GLY A 89 3.87 6.09 -9.74
CA GLY A 89 4.64 7.08 -8.98
C GLY A 89 6.05 6.61 -8.59
N PHE A 90 6.49 5.43 -9.03
CA PHE A 90 7.88 4.99 -8.89
C PHE A 90 8.71 5.66 -9.98
N THR A 91 9.15 6.89 -9.72
CA THR A 91 9.97 7.67 -10.65
C THR A 91 11.23 8.14 -9.95
N ASN A 92 12.33 8.33 -10.67
CA ASN A 92 13.58 8.87 -10.13
C ASN A 92 13.66 10.41 -10.23
N HIS A 93 12.56 11.09 -10.58
CA HIS A 93 12.56 12.52 -10.89
C HIS A 93 11.72 13.31 -9.88
N ASN A 94 12.10 14.56 -9.61
CA ASN A 94 11.37 15.49 -8.72
C ASN A 94 11.07 14.97 -7.30
N TRP A 95 12.00 14.19 -6.71
CA TRP A 95 11.83 13.63 -5.36
C TRP A 95 11.61 14.71 -4.30
N SER A 96 12.28 15.86 -4.41
CA SER A 96 12.11 16.98 -3.50
C SER A 96 10.69 17.55 -3.51
N VAL A 97 10.12 17.73 -4.71
CA VAL A 97 8.74 18.22 -4.89
C VAL A 97 7.72 17.19 -4.42
N ALA A 98 7.93 15.91 -4.76
CA ALA A 98 7.08 14.82 -4.30
C ALA A 98 7.09 14.70 -2.77
N LEU A 99 8.27 14.84 -2.15
CA LEU A 99 8.43 14.84 -0.70
C LEU A 99 7.74 16.05 -0.06
N ALA A 100 7.91 17.25 -0.61
CA ALA A 100 7.28 18.46 -0.09
C ALA A 100 5.74 18.37 -0.12
N TRP A 101 5.16 17.98 -1.25
CA TRP A 101 3.69 17.81 -1.37
C TRP A 101 3.17 16.64 -0.55
N GLY A 102 3.91 15.52 -0.52
CA GLY A 102 3.56 14.35 0.28
C GLY A 102 3.54 14.67 1.77
N LEU A 103 4.64 15.22 2.30
CA LEU A 103 4.73 15.63 3.70
C LEU A 103 3.71 16.72 4.03
N GLY A 104 3.51 17.70 3.14
CA GLY A 104 2.50 18.74 3.32
C GLY A 104 1.10 18.14 3.47
N SER A 105 0.74 17.19 2.59
CA SER A 105 -0.57 16.52 2.64
C SER A 105 -0.74 15.69 3.91
N ILE A 106 0.31 14.97 4.34
CA ILE A 106 0.30 14.19 5.59
C ILE A 106 0.12 15.14 6.79
N LEU A 107 0.90 16.22 6.87
CA LEU A 107 0.78 17.20 7.95
C LEU A 107 -0.60 17.83 8.00
N THR A 108 -1.19 18.16 6.85
CA THR A 108 -2.57 18.69 6.79
C THR A 108 -3.60 17.66 7.25
N LEU A 109 -3.51 16.41 6.77
CA LEU A 109 -4.44 15.35 7.12
C LEU A 109 -4.40 15.01 8.62
N PHE A 110 -3.21 15.03 9.21
CA PHE A 110 -3.00 14.69 10.61
C PHE A 110 -2.89 15.89 11.54
N ALA A 111 -3.09 17.13 11.04
CA ALA A 111 -2.98 18.35 11.86
C ALA A 111 -3.89 18.30 13.09
N GLY A 112 -5.13 17.83 12.93
CA GLY A 112 -6.09 17.68 14.03
C GLY A 112 -5.63 16.68 15.09
N PRO A 113 -5.42 15.39 14.75
CA PRO A 113 -4.91 14.39 15.68
C PRO A 113 -3.59 14.80 16.36
N LEU A 114 -2.62 15.35 15.60
CA LEU A 114 -1.35 15.83 16.14
C LEU A 114 -1.55 16.96 17.15
N TYR A 115 -2.52 17.84 16.92
CA TYR A 115 -2.86 18.89 17.87
C TYR A 115 -3.45 18.33 19.17
N VAL A 116 -4.33 17.32 19.08
CA VAL A 116 -4.89 16.64 20.27
C VAL A 116 -3.79 15.94 21.07
N ASP A 117 -2.88 15.23 20.41
CA ASP A 117 -1.75 14.57 21.07
C ASP A 117 -0.81 15.60 21.72
N TYR A 118 -0.54 16.71 21.04
CA TYR A 118 0.21 17.83 21.61
C TYR A 118 -0.47 18.35 22.88
N LEU A 119 -1.80 18.56 22.85
CA LEU A 119 -2.55 19.01 24.03
C LEU A 119 -2.41 18.04 25.21
N ALA A 120 -2.30 16.73 24.96
CA ALA A 120 -2.13 15.73 26.00
C ALA A 120 -0.75 15.77 26.67
N VAL A 121 0.31 16.08 25.91
CA VAL A 121 1.70 16.04 26.43
C VAL A 121 2.30 17.40 26.77
N ARG A 122 1.69 18.53 26.35
CA ARG A 122 2.24 19.89 26.49
C ARG A 122 2.64 20.29 27.91
N HIS A 123 1.99 19.71 28.92
CA HIS A 123 2.23 20.02 30.33
C HIS A 123 3.46 19.31 30.90
N GLN A 124 4.01 18.31 30.19
CA GLN A 124 5.19 17.57 30.64
C GLN A 124 6.47 18.35 30.33
N PRO A 125 7.38 18.52 31.31
CA PRO A 125 8.71 19.05 31.04
C PRO A 125 9.43 18.16 30.02
N ARG A 126 10.05 18.76 29.00
CA ARG A 126 10.77 18.05 27.94
C ARG A 126 9.89 17.07 27.12
N TRP A 127 8.60 17.36 26.97
CA TRP A 127 7.68 16.58 26.13
C TRP A 127 8.24 16.20 24.73
N PRO A 128 9.05 17.03 24.02
CA PRO A 128 9.56 16.61 22.72
C PRO A 128 10.51 15.41 22.82
N ILE A 129 11.31 15.33 23.88
CA ILE A 129 12.24 14.23 24.13
C ILE A 129 11.47 12.97 24.50
N VAL A 130 10.41 13.11 25.29
CA VAL A 130 9.53 12.00 25.67
C VAL A 130 8.89 11.39 24.43
N VAL A 131 8.31 12.22 23.56
CA VAL A 131 7.73 11.78 22.28
C VAL A 131 8.79 11.09 21.42
N ALA A 132 9.95 11.72 21.22
CA ALA A 132 11.04 11.13 20.42
C ALA A 132 11.49 9.75 20.94
N ARG A 133 11.55 9.56 22.26
CA ARG A 133 11.88 8.27 22.87
C ARG A 133 10.81 7.21 22.60
N HIS A 134 9.53 7.54 22.74
CA HIS A 134 8.45 6.60 22.41
C HIS A 134 8.53 6.13 20.95
N TRP A 135 8.75 7.05 20.02
CA TRP A 135 8.95 6.70 18.61
C TRP A 135 10.18 5.81 18.40
N ALA A 136 11.29 6.11 19.07
CA ALA A 136 12.50 5.29 19.00
C ALA A 136 12.29 3.88 19.59
N GLU A 137 11.53 3.77 20.68
CA GLU A 137 11.17 2.50 21.31
C GLU A 137 10.26 1.68 20.39
N ASP A 138 9.23 2.28 19.80
CA ASP A 138 8.36 1.59 18.82
C ASP A 138 9.19 1.07 17.65
N LEU A 139 10.04 1.91 17.07
CA LEU A 139 10.93 1.56 15.96
C LEU A 139 12.08 0.62 16.37
N SER A 140 12.31 0.38 17.66
CA SER A 140 13.27 -0.64 18.10
C SER A 140 12.70 -2.06 18.06
N THR A 141 11.37 -2.20 17.95
CA THR A 141 10.68 -3.48 17.98
C THR A 141 10.27 -3.97 16.60
N LEU A 142 10.28 -5.30 16.40
CA LEU A 142 9.78 -5.91 15.16
C LEU A 142 8.27 -5.62 14.94
N VAL A 143 7.51 -5.47 16.04
CA VAL A 143 6.09 -5.10 16.00
C VAL A 143 5.92 -3.67 15.46
N GLY A 144 6.71 -2.71 15.95
CA GLY A 144 6.68 -1.33 15.46
C GLY A 144 7.14 -1.24 14.01
N TRP A 145 8.22 -1.93 13.62
CA TRP A 145 8.62 -2.01 12.20
C TRP A 145 7.51 -2.56 11.30
N ARG A 146 6.84 -3.64 11.74
CA ARG A 146 5.71 -4.23 11.01
C ARG A 146 4.58 -3.22 10.83
N ASN A 147 4.21 -2.50 11.87
CA ASN A 147 3.04 -1.63 11.87
C ASN A 147 3.29 -0.28 11.19
N LEU A 148 4.45 0.35 11.46
CA LEU A 148 4.76 1.72 11.04
C LEU A 148 5.43 1.80 9.67
N VAL A 149 6.19 0.77 9.28
CA VAL A 149 6.97 0.80 8.03
C VAL A 149 6.47 -0.24 7.04
N LEU A 150 6.49 -1.52 7.43
CA LEU A 150 6.24 -2.60 6.48
C LEU A 150 4.80 -2.65 5.99
N ALA A 151 3.81 -2.51 6.88
CA ALA A 151 2.40 -2.53 6.47
C ALA A 151 2.09 -1.39 5.47
N PRO A 152 2.40 -0.11 5.76
CA PRO A 152 2.21 0.96 4.78
C PRO A 152 2.97 0.72 3.47
N LEU A 153 4.23 0.27 3.54
CA LEU A 153 5.05 0.02 2.36
C LEU A 153 4.45 -1.04 1.44
N PHE A 154 3.99 -2.15 2.01
CA PHE A 154 3.38 -3.24 1.25
C PHE A 154 2.05 -2.82 0.61
N GLU A 155 1.29 -1.99 1.30
CA GLU A 155 0.03 -1.46 0.83
C GLU A 155 0.23 -0.49 -0.33
N GLU A 156 1.19 0.44 -0.20
CA GLU A 156 1.58 1.34 -1.29
C GLU A 156 2.10 0.56 -2.51
N ALA A 157 2.90 -0.49 -2.31
CA ALA A 157 3.42 -1.31 -3.41
C ALA A 157 2.30 -1.97 -4.24
N VAL A 158 1.25 -2.48 -3.60
CA VAL A 158 0.13 -3.15 -4.29
C VAL A 158 -0.87 -2.14 -4.83
N PHE A 159 -1.45 -1.31 -3.97
CA PHE A 159 -2.59 -0.47 -4.34
C PHE A 159 -2.16 0.74 -5.18
N ARG A 160 -1.06 1.39 -4.82
CA ARG A 160 -0.55 2.50 -5.62
C ARG A 160 0.35 2.01 -6.76
N GLY A 161 1.20 1.04 -6.50
CA GLY A 161 2.16 0.56 -7.49
C GLY A 161 1.58 -0.29 -8.62
N LEU A 162 0.54 -1.09 -8.35
CA LEU A 162 -0.03 -2.01 -9.34
C LEU A 162 -1.45 -1.63 -9.73
N VAL A 163 -2.32 -1.25 -8.77
CA VAL A 163 -3.74 -0.97 -9.07
C VAL A 163 -3.94 0.37 -9.76
N VAL A 164 -3.32 1.46 -9.27
CA VAL A 164 -3.48 2.80 -9.87
C VAL A 164 -3.09 2.83 -11.37
N PRO A 165 -1.94 2.27 -11.81
CA PRO A 165 -1.62 2.18 -13.23
C PRO A 165 -2.69 1.48 -14.07
N LEU A 166 -3.28 0.38 -13.56
CA LEU A 166 -4.34 -0.33 -14.29
C LEU A 166 -5.57 0.55 -14.52
N TRP A 167 -5.95 1.34 -13.52
CA TRP A 167 -7.09 2.26 -13.63
C TRP A 167 -6.82 3.42 -14.58
N LEU A 168 -5.62 3.99 -14.53
CA LEU A 168 -5.22 5.05 -15.47
C LEU A 168 -5.24 4.55 -16.92
N ASN A 169 -4.81 3.30 -17.16
CA ASN A 169 -4.83 2.70 -18.51
C ASN A 169 -6.21 2.22 -18.96
N ALA A 170 -7.15 1.99 -18.04
CA ALA A 170 -8.54 1.70 -18.36
C ALA A 170 -9.40 2.96 -18.57
N GLY A 171 -8.78 4.15 -18.57
CA GLY A 171 -9.44 5.42 -18.83
C GLY A 171 -10.28 5.95 -17.66
N LEU A 172 -10.07 5.46 -16.43
CA LEU A 172 -10.74 6.00 -15.26
C LEU A 172 -10.24 7.42 -14.98
N SER A 173 -11.14 8.28 -14.49
CA SER A 173 -10.78 9.65 -14.17
C SER A 173 -9.82 9.71 -12.98
N LEU A 174 -8.95 10.73 -12.96
CA LEU A 174 -8.00 10.94 -11.89
C LEU A 174 -8.68 11.09 -10.51
N PRO A 175 -9.79 11.83 -10.36
CA PRO A 175 -10.49 11.91 -9.08
C PRO A 175 -10.99 10.55 -8.58
N ILE A 176 -11.57 9.73 -9.46
CA ILE A 176 -12.00 8.37 -9.10
C ILE A 176 -10.80 7.55 -8.65
N THR A 177 -9.67 7.66 -9.34
CA THR A 177 -8.47 6.90 -8.99
C THR A 177 -7.88 7.29 -7.64
N VAL A 178 -7.89 8.59 -7.33
CA VAL A 178 -7.37 9.13 -6.07
C VAL A 178 -8.31 8.83 -4.88
N PHE A 179 -9.62 8.93 -5.07
CA PHE A 179 -10.59 8.78 -3.97
C PHE A 179 -11.15 7.35 -3.82
N ALA A 180 -11.22 6.55 -4.88
CA ALA A 180 -11.72 5.18 -4.79
C ALA A 180 -10.65 4.19 -4.30
N SER A 181 -9.36 4.44 -4.57
CA SER A 181 -8.30 3.53 -4.14
C SER A 181 -8.20 3.38 -2.61
N PRO A 182 -8.29 4.46 -1.79
CA PRO A 182 -8.31 4.34 -0.33
C PRO A 182 -9.59 3.68 0.19
N VAL A 183 -10.72 3.85 -0.50
CA VAL A 183 -11.99 3.21 -0.15
C VAL A 183 -11.91 1.70 -0.36
N ILE A 184 -11.45 1.24 -1.52
CA ILE A 184 -11.29 -0.18 -1.82
C ILE A 184 -10.29 -0.82 -0.86
N PHE A 185 -9.19 -0.12 -0.59
CA PHE A 185 -8.23 -0.51 0.44
C PHE A 185 -8.90 -0.68 1.82
N GLY A 186 -9.69 0.30 2.27
CA GLY A 186 -10.43 0.22 3.54
C GLY A 186 -11.42 -0.95 3.58
N LEU A 187 -12.14 -1.19 2.48
CA LEU A 187 -13.08 -2.31 2.35
C LEU A 187 -12.39 -3.68 2.38
N SER A 188 -11.20 -3.78 1.78
CA SER A 188 -10.38 -5.00 1.80
C SER A 188 -9.97 -5.40 3.23
N LYS A 189 -9.81 -4.40 4.12
CA LYS A 189 -9.48 -4.58 5.54
C LYS A 189 -10.71 -4.74 6.43
N SER A 190 -11.85 -4.13 6.09
CA SER A 190 -13.05 -4.14 6.93
C SER A 190 -13.70 -5.52 7.03
N ARG A 191 -13.88 -6.27 5.94
CA ARG A 191 -14.43 -7.64 5.98
C ARG A 191 -13.49 -8.66 6.62
N ALA A 192 -12.20 -8.46 6.43
CA ALA A 192 -11.13 -9.13 7.17
C ALA A 192 -11.26 -8.96 8.70
N THR A 193 -11.80 -7.83 9.14
CA THR A 193 -11.97 -7.46 10.56
C THR A 193 -13.33 -7.90 11.13
N ILE A 194 -14.38 -8.03 10.31
CA ILE A 194 -15.72 -8.49 10.76
C ILE A 194 -15.70 -9.97 11.21
N GLY A 195 -14.79 -10.80 10.69
CA GLY A 195 -14.56 -12.15 11.21
C GLY A 195 -13.88 -12.21 12.60
N ILE A 196 -13.46 -11.07 13.16
CA ILE A 196 -12.75 -10.98 14.45
C ILE A 196 -13.67 -10.47 15.58
N VAL A 197 -14.78 -9.79 15.28
CA VAL A 197 -15.73 -9.34 16.32
C VAL A 197 -16.69 -10.46 16.76
N GLY A 198 -16.78 -11.56 16.01
CA GLY A 198 -17.60 -12.73 16.34
C GLY A 198 -16.88 -13.89 17.03
N ALA A 199 -15.58 -13.76 17.34
CA ALA A 199 -14.78 -14.85 17.93
C ALA A 199 -13.74 -14.33 18.94
N GLY A 200 -14.16 -13.38 19.78
CA GLY A 200 -13.47 -12.97 20.99
C GLY A 200 -14.40 -13.22 22.18
#